data_AF-A0A1Q3WPB8-F1
#
_entry.id   AF-A0A1Q3WPB8-F1
#
_cell.length_a   1.000
_cell.length_b   1.000
_cell.length_c   1.000
_cell.angle_alpha   90.00
_cell.angle_beta   90.00
_cell.angle_gamma   90.00
#
_symmetry.space_group_name_H-M   'P 1'
#
loop_
_entity.id
_entity.type
_entity.pdbx_description
1 polymer ?
#
loop_
_entity_poly.entity_id
_entity_poly.type
_entity_poly.pdbx_seq_one_letter_code
_entity_poly.pdbx_strand_id
1 'polypeptide(L)'
;MKKIIFALVIISLGTGPCIAQERIDATLATMQMLLQQTSLPASATVIKPLAKAYAIQINNHVFPLQETTHLDWSKSGKGAYQVEFFLQKGTAITDATDPGFRRAYWKIPLSSKQACQKFIALFDSLRTEMRRG
;
A
#
# COMPACT_ATOMS: atom_id res chain seq x y z
N MET A 1 -26.42 20.47 53.90
CA MET A 1 -25.41 21.12 53.02
C MET A 1 -24.57 20.03 52.36
N LYS A 2 -24.31 20.14 51.04
CA LYS A 2 -23.03 19.84 50.34
C LYS A 2 -22.39 18.44 50.57
N LYS A 3 -22.06 17.60 49.58
CA LYS A 3 -21.85 17.74 48.13
C LYS A 3 -22.04 16.36 47.49
N ILE A 4 -22.85 16.26 46.44
CA ILE A 4 -22.90 15.09 45.56
C ILE A 4 -21.70 15.22 44.62
N ILE A 5 -20.73 14.30 44.73
CA ILE A 5 -19.59 14.24 43.82
C ILE A 5 -20.08 13.57 42.54
N PHE A 6 -20.33 14.39 41.52
CA PHE A 6 -20.56 13.93 40.15
C PHE A 6 -19.23 13.41 39.61
N ALA A 7 -19.06 12.08 39.59
CA ALA A 7 -17.98 11.44 38.85
C ALA A 7 -18.33 11.53 37.35
N LEU A 8 -17.85 12.60 36.72
CA LEU A 8 -17.94 12.78 35.28
C LEU A 8 -17.03 11.74 34.62
N VAL A 9 -17.65 10.70 34.09
CA VAL A 9 -17.04 9.73 33.18
C VAL A 9 -16.54 10.49 31.95
N ILE A 10 -15.23 10.73 31.89
CA ILE A 10 -14.53 11.08 30.65
C ILE A 10 -13.66 9.88 30.29
N ILE A 11 -14.29 8.89 29.65
CA ILE A 11 -13.56 7.92 28.82
C ILE A 11 -13.63 8.48 27.39
N SER A 12 -12.89 9.55 27.16
CA SER A 12 -12.58 10.02 25.82
C SER A 12 -11.25 9.41 25.38
N LEU A 13 -11.14 9.12 24.08
CA LEU A 13 -9.93 8.81 23.30
C LEU A 13 -9.66 7.32 23.06
N GLY A 14 -10.51 6.70 22.23
CA GLY A 14 -10.22 5.41 21.59
C GLY A 14 -10.60 5.30 20.11
N THR A 15 -11.03 6.38 19.45
CA THR A 15 -11.56 6.32 18.07
C THR A 15 -10.54 6.59 16.97
N GLY A 16 -9.33 7.06 17.30
CA GLY A 16 -8.27 7.35 16.34
C GLY A 16 -7.74 6.13 15.54
N PRO A 17 -7.40 4.99 16.17
CA PRO A 17 -6.76 3.88 15.46
C PRO A 17 -7.72 3.11 14.54
N CYS A 18 -9.03 3.12 14.84
CA CYS A 18 -10.03 2.42 14.04
C CYS A 18 -10.19 3.06 12.64
N ILE A 19 -10.19 4.40 12.58
CA ILE A 19 -10.39 5.15 11.32
C ILE A 19 -9.17 5.02 10.40
N ALA A 20 -7.95 5.01 10.96
CA ALA A 20 -6.73 4.85 10.16
C ALA A 20 -6.64 3.46 9.52
N GLN A 21 -6.98 2.41 10.28
CA GLN A 21 -6.98 1.04 9.77
C GLN A 21 -8.04 0.85 8.67
N GLU A 22 -9.25 1.38 8.85
CA GLU A 22 -10.32 1.31 7.84
C GLU A 22 -9.90 1.97 6.51
N ARG A 23 -9.20 3.11 6.57
CA ARG A 23 -8.67 3.79 5.37
C ARG A 23 -7.59 2.97 4.68
N ILE A 24 -6.68 2.35 5.44
CA ILE A 24 -5.65 1.46 4.90
C ILE A 24 -6.33 0.29 4.19
N ASP A 25 -7.30 -0.37 4.83
CA ASP A 25 -8.00 -1.53 4.28
C ASP A 25 -8.77 -1.18 3.00
N ALA A 26 -9.49 -0.04 2.99
CA ALA A 26 -10.20 0.45 1.80
C ALA A 26 -9.24 0.78 0.64
N THR A 27 -8.08 1.36 0.95
CA THR A 27 -7.05 1.69 -0.03
C THR A 27 -6.46 0.42 -0.64
N LEU A 28 -6.13 -0.57 0.19
CA LEU A 28 -5.62 -1.87 -0.26
C LEU A 28 -6.65 -2.64 -1.08
N ALA A 29 -7.92 -2.64 -0.68
CA ALA A 29 -9.01 -3.25 -1.45
C ALA A 29 -9.12 -2.64 -2.86
N THR A 30 -9.01 -1.31 -2.96
CA THR A 30 -9.02 -0.61 -4.26
C THR A 30 -7.80 -0.97 -5.10
N MET A 31 -6.61 -1.05 -4.50
CA MET A 31 -5.40 -1.49 -5.21
C MET A 31 -5.53 -2.93 -5.70
N GLN A 32 -6.08 -3.84 -4.89
CA GLN A 32 -6.32 -5.22 -5.29
C GLN A 32 -7.25 -5.30 -6.50
N MET A 33 -8.34 -4.53 -6.51
CA MET A 33 -9.25 -4.45 -7.66
C MET A 33 -8.52 -3.99 -8.94
N LEU A 34 -7.63 -2.99 -8.85
CA LEU A 34 -6.85 -2.52 -10.02
C LEU A 34 -5.93 -3.63 -10.55
N LEU A 35 -5.32 -4.41 -9.67
CA LEU A 35 -4.43 -5.50 -10.06
C LEU A 35 -5.19 -6.68 -10.69
N GLN A 36 -6.41 -6.94 -10.24
CA GLN A 36 -7.28 -8.00 -10.78
C GLN A 36 -7.86 -7.68 -12.17
N GLN A 37 -7.83 -6.41 -12.60
CA GLN A 37 -8.25 -6.01 -13.94
C GLN A 37 -7.25 -6.38 -15.05
N THR A 38 -6.12 -7.00 -14.69
CA THR A 38 -5.11 -7.45 -15.64
C THR A 38 -5.42 -8.85 -16.13
N SER A 39 -4.85 -9.24 -17.27
CA SER A 39 -4.93 -10.61 -17.82
C SER A 39 -4.20 -11.66 -16.98
N LEU A 40 -3.71 -11.32 -15.78
CA LEU A 40 -3.25 -12.28 -14.79
C LEU A 40 -4.47 -13.06 -14.26
N PRO A 41 -4.34 -14.36 -13.95
CA PRO A 41 -5.44 -15.11 -13.36
C PRO A 41 -5.95 -14.38 -12.11
N ALA A 42 -7.24 -13.98 -12.11
CA ALA A 42 -7.87 -13.14 -11.08
C ALA A 42 -7.81 -13.74 -9.65
N SER A 43 -7.37 -14.99 -9.52
CA SER A 43 -7.33 -15.80 -8.31
C SER A 43 -6.00 -15.78 -7.55
N ALA A 44 -4.97 -15.04 -7.97
CA ALA A 44 -3.65 -15.09 -7.32
C ALA A 44 -3.14 -13.77 -6.72
N THR A 45 -3.77 -12.62 -7.01
CA THR A 45 -3.22 -11.33 -6.53
C THR A 45 -3.68 -10.99 -5.12
N VAL A 46 -2.79 -11.21 -4.15
CA VAL A 46 -3.01 -10.88 -2.74
C VAL A 46 -2.18 -9.66 -2.39
N ILE A 47 -2.82 -8.60 -1.89
CA ILE A 47 -2.15 -7.44 -1.31
C ILE A 47 -2.34 -7.42 0.21
N LYS A 48 -1.26 -7.23 0.97
CA LYS A 48 -1.30 -7.17 2.43
C LYS A 48 -0.45 -6.01 2.95
N PRO A 49 -0.88 -5.30 4.01
CA PRO A 49 -0.03 -4.34 4.67
C PRO A 49 0.99 -5.08 5.55
N LEU A 50 2.24 -4.62 5.51
CA LEU A 50 3.30 -5.02 6.44
C LEU A 50 3.65 -3.81 7.30
N ALA A 51 2.79 -3.49 8.28
CA ALA A 51 2.90 -2.27 9.09
C ALA A 51 4.29 -2.11 9.74
N LYS A 52 4.81 -3.18 10.37
CA LYS A 52 6.14 -3.16 11.01
C LYS A 52 7.30 -2.91 10.04
N ALA A 53 7.15 -3.34 8.78
CA ALA A 53 8.17 -3.17 7.75
C ALA A 53 7.95 -1.91 6.91
N TYR A 54 6.87 -1.16 7.18
CA TYR A 54 6.43 -0.02 6.39
C TYR A 54 6.43 -0.32 4.89
N ALA A 55 5.74 -1.40 4.53
CA ALA A 55 5.72 -1.97 3.19
C ALA A 55 4.33 -2.54 2.86
N ILE A 56 4.08 -2.76 1.58
CA ILE A 56 3.00 -3.62 1.11
C ILE A 56 3.57 -4.88 0.49
N GLN A 57 2.94 -6.01 0.74
CA GLN A 57 3.24 -7.24 0.03
C GLN A 57 2.24 -7.41 -1.10
N ILE A 58 2.71 -7.61 -2.33
CA ILE A 58 1.89 -8.01 -3.48
C ILE A 58 2.41 -9.37 -3.93
N ASN A 59 1.59 -10.41 -3.75
CA ASN A 59 1.99 -11.82 -3.90
C ASN A 59 3.18 -12.15 -3.01
N ASN A 60 4.31 -12.61 -3.56
CA ASN A 60 5.52 -12.89 -2.78
C ASN A 60 6.47 -11.70 -2.68
N HIS A 61 6.19 -10.59 -3.36
CA HIS A 61 7.11 -9.44 -3.40
C HIS A 61 6.70 -8.38 -2.39
N VAL A 62 7.68 -7.86 -1.66
CA VAL A 62 7.52 -6.81 -0.66
C VAL A 62 8.01 -5.48 -1.23
N PHE A 63 7.11 -4.52 -1.32
CA PHE A 63 7.34 -3.18 -1.84
C PHE A 63 7.41 -2.19 -0.69
N PRO A 64 8.59 -1.63 -0.38
CA PRO A 64 8.74 -0.67 0.69
C PRO A 64 7.99 0.63 0.38
N LEU A 65 7.24 1.17 1.35
CA LEU A 65 6.52 2.43 1.23
C LEU A 65 7.41 3.65 1.52
N GLN A 66 8.72 3.54 1.32
CA GLN A 66 9.66 4.61 1.67
C GLN A 66 9.68 5.72 0.62
N GLU A 67 10.17 6.91 0.99
CA GLU A 67 10.34 8.06 0.08
C GLU A 67 11.34 7.77 -1.05
N THR A 68 12.21 6.77 -0.87
CA THR A 68 13.16 6.29 -1.89
C THR A 68 12.57 5.26 -2.84
N THR A 69 11.29 4.91 -2.68
CA THR A 69 10.53 4.09 -3.63
C THR A 69 9.74 5.01 -4.55
N HIS A 70 10.29 5.29 -5.73
CA HIS A 70 9.63 6.13 -6.73
C HIS A 70 8.81 5.28 -7.67
N LEU A 71 7.62 5.78 -8.02
CA LEU A 71 6.74 5.12 -8.99
C LEU A 71 6.52 6.05 -10.19
N ASP A 72 6.49 5.47 -11.38
CA ASP A 72 6.01 6.11 -12.60
C ASP A 72 5.17 5.11 -13.40
N TRP A 73 4.49 5.57 -14.45
CA TRP A 73 3.79 4.70 -15.38
C TRP A 73 4.41 4.79 -16.77
N SER A 74 4.45 3.66 -17.46
CA SER A 74 4.89 3.59 -18.84
C SER A 74 3.92 2.78 -19.69
N LYS A 75 3.99 3.01 -21.01
CA LYS A 75 3.25 2.24 -22.01
C LYS A 75 4.26 1.40 -22.79
N SER A 76 4.18 0.08 -22.62
CA SER A 76 4.94 -0.86 -23.44
C SER A 76 4.37 -0.90 -24.86
N GLY A 77 5.24 -1.07 -25.86
CA GLY A 77 4.98 -0.84 -27.30
C GLY A 77 3.77 -1.56 -27.94
N LYS A 78 3.10 -2.47 -27.23
CA LYS A 78 1.84 -3.11 -27.66
C LYS A 78 0.59 -2.60 -26.95
N GLY A 79 0.64 -1.41 -26.35
CA GLY A 79 -0.52 -0.84 -25.64
C GLY A 79 -0.72 -1.35 -24.22
N ALA A 80 0.22 -2.14 -23.70
CA ALA A 80 0.21 -2.58 -22.30
C ALA A 80 0.69 -1.43 -21.40
N TYR A 81 -0.09 -1.09 -20.39
CA TYR A 81 0.28 -0.11 -19.38
C TYR A 81 0.92 -0.82 -18.19
N GLN A 82 1.87 -0.16 -17.53
CA GLN A 82 2.54 -0.70 -16.36
C GLN A 82 2.89 0.42 -15.38
N VAL A 83 2.88 0.10 -14.09
CA VAL A 83 3.51 0.90 -13.04
C VAL A 83 4.92 0.36 -12.84
N GLU A 84 5.88 1.26 -12.83
CA GLU A 84 7.30 0.99 -12.65
C GLU A 84 7.74 1.48 -11.28
N PHE A 85 8.48 0.64 -10.57
CA PHE A 85 9.07 0.94 -9.28
C PHE A 85 10.56 1.16 -9.47
N PHE A 86 11.06 2.30 -9.00
CA PHE A 86 12.46 2.67 -9.00
C PHE A 86 12.91 2.90 -7.55
N LEU A 87 13.76 2.01 -7.05
CA LEU A 87 14.22 2.06 -5.66
C LEU A 87 15.63 2.61 -5.59
N GLN A 88 15.85 3.53 -4.65
CA GLN A 88 17.10 4.26 -4.48
C GLN A 88 17.70 4.05 -3.09
N LYS A 89 18.96 4.47 -2.90
CA LYS A 89 19.62 4.58 -1.59
C LYS A 89 19.53 3.31 -0.72
N GLY A 90 19.73 2.13 -1.33
CA GLY A 90 19.73 0.85 -0.61
C GLY A 90 18.35 0.22 -0.37
N THR A 91 17.25 0.90 -0.76
CA THR A 91 15.94 0.25 -0.81
C THR A 91 15.85 -0.75 -1.95
N ALA A 92 15.13 -1.83 -1.70
CA ALA A 92 14.95 -2.91 -2.66
C ALA A 92 13.58 -3.57 -2.43
N ILE A 93 13.00 -4.06 -3.52
CA ILE A 93 11.91 -5.03 -3.45
C ILE A 93 12.55 -6.36 -3.08
N THR A 94 11.98 -7.00 -2.06
CA THR A 94 12.43 -8.30 -1.55
C THR A 94 11.37 -9.36 -1.79
N ASP A 95 11.74 -10.62 -1.65
CA ASP A 95 10.80 -11.74 -1.68
C ASP A 95 10.50 -12.21 -0.24
N ALA A 96 9.26 -12.58 0.04
CA ALA A 96 8.83 -13.05 1.36
C ALA A 96 9.37 -14.45 1.71
N THR A 97 9.81 -15.20 0.71
CA THR A 97 10.29 -16.59 0.82
C THR A 97 11.77 -16.75 0.46
N ASP A 98 12.37 -15.78 -0.24
CA ASP A 98 13.80 -15.79 -0.59
C ASP A 98 14.54 -14.58 0.02
N PRO A 99 15.32 -14.77 1.10
CA PRO A 99 16.11 -13.71 1.73
C PRO A 99 17.19 -13.10 0.82
N GLY A 100 17.65 -13.82 -0.21
CA GLY A 100 18.66 -13.35 -1.16
C GLY A 100 18.10 -12.48 -2.27
N PHE A 101 16.78 -12.52 -2.49
CA PHE A 101 16.14 -11.76 -3.55
C PHE A 101 16.09 -10.27 -3.22
N ARG A 102 16.72 -9.46 -4.07
CA ARG A 102 16.68 -7.99 -4.00
C ARG A 102 16.63 -7.40 -5.40
N ARG A 103 15.70 -6.47 -5.64
CA ARG A 103 15.57 -5.75 -6.91
C ARG A 103 15.38 -4.26 -6.67
N ALA A 104 16.17 -3.44 -7.38
CA ALA A 104 16.02 -1.99 -7.38
C ALA A 104 14.99 -1.49 -8.42
N TYR A 105 14.49 -2.39 -9.28
CA TYR A 105 13.48 -2.09 -10.28
C TYR A 105 12.45 -3.22 -10.36
N TRP A 106 11.19 -2.84 -10.53
CA TRP A 106 10.09 -3.77 -10.79
C TRP A 106 9.01 -3.12 -11.63
N LYS A 107 8.18 -3.93 -12.28
CA LYS A 107 7.03 -3.44 -13.02
C LYS A 107 5.81 -4.31 -12.79
N ILE A 108 4.66 -3.67 -12.66
CA ILE A 108 3.37 -4.32 -12.51
C ILE A 108 2.49 -3.88 -13.68
N PRO A 109 2.05 -4.81 -14.56
CA PRO A 109 1.14 -4.45 -15.63
C PRO A 109 -0.21 -4.00 -15.05
N LEU A 110 -0.88 -3.07 -15.72
CA LEU A 110 -2.22 -2.59 -15.39
C LEU A 110 -3.04 -2.38 -16.67
N SER A 111 -4.36 -2.35 -16.52
CA SER A 111 -5.32 -2.34 -17.63
C SER A 111 -5.27 -1.05 -18.48
N SER A 112 -4.88 0.07 -17.88
CA SER A 112 -4.93 1.40 -18.52
C SER A 112 -3.96 2.39 -17.86
N LYS A 113 -3.73 3.52 -18.53
CA LYS A 113 -3.02 4.68 -17.96
C LYS A 113 -3.71 5.17 -16.68
N GLN A 114 -5.03 5.26 -16.68
CA GLN A 114 -5.82 5.71 -15.54
C GLN A 114 -5.67 4.76 -14.35
N ALA A 115 -5.66 3.44 -14.60
CA ALA A 115 -5.38 2.46 -13.57
C ALA A 115 -3.98 2.64 -12.96
N CYS A 116 -2.96 2.93 -13.77
CA CYS A 116 -1.62 3.22 -13.29
C CYS A 116 -1.58 4.47 -12.41
N GLN A 117 -2.15 5.58 -12.88
CA GLN A 117 -2.20 6.83 -12.12
C GLN A 117 -2.94 6.66 -10.80
N LYS A 118 -4.07 5.94 -10.82
CA LYS A 118 -4.83 5.63 -9.60
C LYS A 118 -4.03 4.75 -8.64
N PHE A 119 -3.33 3.74 -9.14
CA PHE A 119 -2.48 2.88 -8.33
C PHE A 119 -1.37 3.70 -7.63
N ILE A 120 -0.68 4.57 -8.36
CA ILE A 120 0.37 5.44 -7.81
C ILE A 120 -0.19 6.33 -6.70
N ALA A 121 -1.35 6.99 -6.94
CA ALA A 121 -1.99 7.84 -5.94
C ALA A 121 -2.38 7.06 -4.67
N LEU A 122 -2.89 5.82 -4.80
CA LEU A 122 -3.22 4.96 -3.66
C LEU A 122 -1.95 4.54 -2.89
N PHE A 123 -0.84 4.27 -3.59
CA PHE A 123 0.45 3.94 -2.97
C PHE A 123 0.98 5.11 -2.13
N ASP A 124 0.94 6.33 -2.66
CA ASP A 124 1.35 7.54 -1.93
C ASP A 124 0.41 7.86 -0.74
N SER A 125 -0.89 7.58 -0.89
CA SER A 125 -1.85 7.67 0.21
C SER A 125 -1.51 6.68 1.32
N LEU A 126 -1.24 5.40 0.99
CA LEU A 126 -0.83 4.38 1.96
C LEU A 126 0.45 4.76 2.70
N ARG A 127 1.45 5.28 1.97
CA ARG A 127 2.67 5.82 2.59
C ARG A 127 2.32 6.82 3.69
N THR A 128 1.44 7.78 3.39
CA THR A 128 1.06 8.81 4.36
C THR A 128 0.29 8.25 5.55
N GLU A 129 -0.70 7.39 5.32
CA GLU A 129 -1.55 6.81 6.36
C GLU A 129 -0.76 5.88 7.28
N MET A 130 0.09 5.00 6.74
CA MET A 130 0.93 4.09 7.53
C MET A 130 2.07 4.77 8.30
N ARG A 131 2.37 6.05 8.01
CA ARG A 131 3.34 6.84 8.79
C ARG A 131 2.69 7.53 9.98
N ARG A 132 1.36 7.73 9.92
CA ARG A 132 0.57 8.47 10.92
C ARG A 132 -0.14 7.54 11.90
N GLY A 133 -0.52 6.33 11.47
CA GLY A 133 -1.05 5.26 12.33
C GLY A 133 0.05 4.53 13.06
#